data_AF-A0A6N4X0K1-F1
#
_entry.id   AF-A0A6N4X0K1-F1
#
_cell.length_a   1.000
_cell.length_b   1.000
_cell.length_c   1.000
_cell.angle_alpha   90.00
_cell.angle_beta   90.00
_cell.angle_gamma   90.00
#
_symmetry.space_group_name_H-M   'P 1'
#
loop_
_entity.id
_entity.type
_entity.pdbx_description
1 polymer ?
#
loop_
_entity_poly.entity_id
_entity_poly.type
_entity_poly.pdbx_seq_one_letter_code
_entity_poly.pdbx_strand_id
1 'polypeptide(L)'
;MIYDRVRGILLSACALSIVPALNGGSSDKPLPFSDPDNVGGWVYNTVVSDEFEGTEIDEDRWYIVGKFKDGVPFYKHPDKPEKRVWTGRAPSQFSGRNYRLEDGKLKLETRWEPDFPFSDEIRQPVFGEALPYENITTACFISRKEFKYGYIEIKSKAADAQVTSAFWSMGEGIEFDFFEAYGDGRGNKSHLDSQLWWSIRDWTNLKGQPSYTERKDIGFRFADDFHVYGIEWDETGIKYYVDGERFTGVTAEEATAWAKKNRDVPDDYDGYVATVPINIWLDNEIFPWHGIPESKEDLELNSPAGEKEDGVVDYEIEYVRVWQKAN
;
A
#
# COMPACT_ATOMS: atom_id res chain seq x y z
N MET A 1 45.03 67.48 41.76
CA MET A 1 46.06 66.50 42.13
C MET A 1 45.71 65.19 41.45
N ILE A 2 46.60 64.75 40.58
CA ILE A 2 46.52 63.57 39.70
C ILE A 2 46.47 62.31 40.55
N TYR A 3 45.58 61.36 40.26
CA TYR A 3 45.86 59.93 40.42
C TYR A 3 45.03 59.10 39.44
N ASP A 4 45.75 58.39 38.58
CA ASP A 4 45.31 57.39 37.62
C ASP A 4 44.50 56.26 38.29
N ARG A 5 43.45 55.79 37.60
CA ARG A 5 42.88 54.45 37.82
C ARG A 5 42.79 53.70 36.49
N VAL A 6 43.68 52.73 36.38
CA VAL A 6 43.72 51.66 35.40
C VAL A 6 42.40 50.87 35.42
N ARG A 7 41.73 50.76 34.27
CA ARG A 7 40.62 49.84 34.04
C ARG A 7 41.18 48.45 33.75
N GLY A 8 40.95 47.50 34.67
CA GLY A 8 41.16 46.07 34.42
C GLY A 8 40.04 45.52 33.54
N ILE A 9 40.42 44.88 32.44
CA ILE A 9 39.54 44.11 31.56
C ILE A 9 39.40 42.72 32.18
N LEU A 10 38.21 42.34 32.64
CA LEU A 10 37.88 40.94 32.93
C LEU A 10 37.55 40.24 31.61
N LEU A 11 38.45 39.35 31.18
CA LEU A 11 38.19 38.33 30.17
C LEU A 11 37.27 37.27 30.79
N SER A 12 36.01 37.23 30.34
CA SER A 12 35.09 36.13 30.61
C SER A 12 35.52 34.93 29.77
N ALA A 13 36.10 33.91 30.41
CA ALA A 13 36.40 32.64 29.78
C ALA A 13 35.08 31.87 29.59
N CYS A 14 34.53 31.92 28.38
CA CYS A 14 33.48 31.00 27.95
C CYS A 14 34.11 29.61 27.85
N ALA A 15 33.86 28.75 28.84
CA ALA A 15 34.16 27.33 28.74
C ALA A 15 33.25 26.74 27.66
N LEU A 16 33.81 26.43 26.49
CA LEU A 16 33.16 25.57 25.51
C LEU A 16 33.04 24.18 26.14
N SER A 17 31.85 23.84 26.59
CA SER A 17 31.45 22.46 26.86
C SER A 17 31.45 21.71 25.52
N ILE A 18 32.53 21.01 25.22
CA ILE A 18 32.55 20.02 24.15
C ILE A 18 31.63 18.90 24.60
N VAL A 19 30.39 18.92 24.13
CA VAL A 19 29.48 17.78 24.22
C VAL A 19 30.09 16.71 23.30
N PRO A 20 30.45 15.52 23.79
CA PRO A 20 30.81 14.43 22.90
C PRO A 20 29.61 14.15 22.02
N ALA A 21 29.78 14.19 20.71
CA ALA A 21 28.81 13.62 19.79
C ALA A 21 28.60 12.17 20.22
N LEU A 22 27.41 11.86 20.72
CA LEU A 22 26.97 10.50 20.92
C LEU A 22 27.03 9.84 19.54
N ASN A 23 27.99 8.93 19.38
CA ASN A 23 27.99 7.99 18.27
C ASN A 23 26.58 7.39 18.19
N GLY A 24 25.94 7.56 17.03
CA GLY A 24 24.62 7.03 16.73
C GLY A 24 24.57 5.57 17.11
N GLY A 25 23.74 5.27 18.11
CA GLY A 25 23.43 3.89 18.47
C GLY A 25 22.86 3.18 17.25
N SER A 26 23.26 1.93 17.08
CA SER A 26 22.52 0.92 16.32
C SER A 26 21.03 1.20 16.46
N SER A 27 20.37 1.70 15.41
CA SER A 27 18.91 1.73 15.39
C SER A 27 18.48 0.27 15.34
N ASP A 28 17.97 -0.25 16.46
CA ASP A 28 17.40 -1.59 16.49
C ASP A 28 16.36 -1.67 15.37
N LYS A 29 16.54 -2.64 14.47
CA LYS A 29 15.64 -2.84 13.34
C LYS A 29 14.24 -3.16 13.89
N PRO A 30 13.16 -2.65 13.26
CA PRO A 30 11.82 -2.91 13.75
C PRO A 30 11.54 -4.42 13.76
N LEU A 31 10.71 -4.86 14.71
CA LEU A 31 10.20 -6.23 14.81
C LEU A 31 8.73 -6.26 14.39
N PRO A 32 8.20 -7.41 13.96
CA PRO A 32 6.78 -7.54 13.65
C PRO A 32 5.91 -7.13 14.84
N PHE A 33 4.83 -6.41 14.59
CA PHE A 33 3.92 -5.96 15.64
C PHE A 33 3.25 -7.14 16.37
N SER A 34 3.04 -8.26 15.67
CA SER A 34 2.52 -9.51 16.23
C SER A 34 3.56 -10.35 17.00
N ASP A 35 4.86 -10.03 16.90
CA ASP A 35 5.94 -10.79 17.51
C ASP A 35 7.05 -9.86 18.04
N PRO A 36 6.76 -9.02 19.06
CA PRO A 36 7.69 -8.02 19.56
C PRO A 36 8.91 -8.61 20.29
N ASP A 37 8.83 -9.87 20.72
CA ASP A 37 9.96 -10.60 21.32
C ASP A 37 10.77 -11.39 20.28
N ASN A 38 10.35 -11.33 19.01
CA ASN A 38 10.94 -12.05 17.88
C ASN A 38 11.08 -13.56 18.12
N VAL A 39 10.06 -14.19 18.72
CA VAL A 39 10.01 -15.64 18.96
C VAL A 39 10.13 -16.41 17.63
N GLY A 40 9.62 -15.82 16.54
CA GLY A 40 9.73 -16.36 15.19
C GLY A 40 11.15 -16.33 14.63
N GLY A 41 12.09 -15.54 15.16
CA GLY A 41 13.43 -15.41 14.57
C GLY A 41 13.42 -14.72 13.20
N TRP A 42 12.59 -13.69 13.07
CA TRP A 42 12.45 -12.83 11.90
C TRP A 42 13.68 -11.96 11.67
N VAL A 43 14.09 -11.86 10.41
CA VAL A 43 15.18 -10.98 9.93
C VAL A 43 14.57 -9.90 9.04
N TYR A 44 14.71 -8.65 9.44
CA TYR A 44 14.17 -7.51 8.70
C TYR A 44 14.83 -7.35 7.32
N ASN A 45 13.99 -7.33 6.28
CA ASN A 45 14.40 -7.18 4.89
C ASN A 45 14.37 -5.69 4.49
N THR A 46 15.54 -5.05 4.58
CA THR A 46 15.72 -3.62 4.25
C THR A 46 15.58 -3.29 2.75
N VAL A 47 15.49 -4.30 1.89
CA VAL A 47 15.43 -4.09 0.43
C VAL A 47 14.02 -3.73 0.00
N VAL A 48 13.00 -4.37 0.57
CA VAL A 48 11.59 -4.19 0.21
C VAL A 48 10.75 -3.51 1.30
N SER A 49 11.36 -3.23 2.45
CA SER A 49 10.73 -2.46 3.53
C SER A 49 11.01 -0.97 3.39
N ASP A 50 10.04 -0.14 3.75
CA ASP A 50 10.14 1.31 3.76
C ASP A 50 9.38 1.91 4.95
N GLU A 51 9.98 2.91 5.58
CA GLU A 51 9.39 3.68 6.67
C GLU A 51 8.86 5.03 6.18
N PHE A 52 9.07 5.39 4.90
CA PHE A 52 8.60 6.63 4.27
C PHE A 52 8.99 7.95 4.97
N GLU A 53 9.96 7.91 5.88
CA GLU A 53 10.57 9.07 6.57
C GLU A 53 11.54 9.89 5.69
N GLY A 54 11.76 9.46 4.44
CA GLY A 54 12.62 10.16 3.49
C GLY A 54 11.99 11.45 2.97
N THR A 55 12.82 12.35 2.44
CA THR A 55 12.33 13.55 1.72
C THR A 55 11.95 13.26 0.26
N GLU A 56 12.31 12.08 -0.24
CA GLU A 56 12.00 11.58 -1.58
C GLU A 56 11.77 10.06 -1.52
N ILE A 57 11.03 9.53 -2.50
CA ILE A 57 10.82 8.09 -2.64
C ILE A 57 12.12 7.45 -3.12
N ASP A 58 12.52 6.36 -2.45
CA ASP A 58 13.59 5.49 -2.94
C ASP A 58 13.11 4.75 -4.20
N GLU A 59 13.44 5.30 -5.37
CA GLU A 59 13.05 4.71 -6.65
C GLU A 59 13.83 3.45 -7.02
N ASP A 60 14.87 3.06 -6.26
CA ASP A 60 15.47 1.73 -6.37
C ASP A 60 14.66 0.67 -5.65
N ARG A 61 13.83 1.09 -4.68
CA ARG A 61 12.82 0.25 -4.02
C ARG A 61 11.48 0.29 -4.74
N TRP A 62 11.01 1.46 -5.18
CA TRP A 62 9.66 1.64 -5.71
C TRP A 62 9.65 2.13 -7.17
N TYR A 63 8.82 1.48 -7.99
CA TYR A 63 8.41 1.99 -9.27
C TYR A 63 7.12 2.79 -9.13
N ILE A 64 7.20 4.09 -9.36
CA ILE A 64 6.05 5.01 -9.44
C ILE A 64 5.43 4.91 -10.82
N VAL A 65 4.21 4.37 -10.91
CA VAL A 65 3.51 4.16 -12.19
C VAL A 65 2.96 5.48 -12.74
N GLY A 66 2.96 5.65 -14.07
CA GLY A 66 2.36 6.82 -14.70
C GLY A 66 3.20 8.11 -14.58
N LYS A 67 4.53 7.98 -14.49
CA LYS A 67 5.45 9.14 -14.58
C LYS A 67 5.21 9.95 -15.84
N PHE A 68 5.65 11.20 -15.85
CA PHE A 68 5.35 12.13 -16.95
C PHE A 68 6.50 12.33 -17.92
N LYS A 69 6.14 12.47 -19.21
CA LYS A 69 7.03 12.87 -20.28
C LYS A 69 6.25 13.72 -21.27
N ASP A 70 6.78 14.88 -21.62
CA ASP A 70 6.15 15.81 -22.58
C ASP A 70 4.70 16.19 -22.23
N GLY A 71 4.41 16.35 -20.93
CA GLY A 71 3.09 16.76 -20.43
C GLY A 71 2.06 15.64 -20.28
N VAL A 72 2.38 14.41 -20.71
CA VAL A 72 1.47 13.24 -20.61
C VAL A 72 2.07 12.13 -19.73
N PRO A 73 1.24 11.29 -19.07
CA PRO A 73 1.72 10.13 -18.37
C PRO A 73 2.27 9.09 -19.35
N PHE A 74 3.38 8.46 -19.00
CA PHE A 74 3.97 7.35 -19.72
C PHE A 74 4.08 6.13 -18.80
N TYR A 75 3.74 4.96 -19.35
CA TYR A 75 3.64 3.71 -18.61
C TYR A 75 4.71 2.74 -19.09
N LYS A 76 5.92 2.87 -18.55
CA LYS A 76 7.05 2.01 -18.89
C LYS A 76 7.75 1.53 -17.62
N HIS A 77 7.84 0.20 -17.49
CA HIS A 77 8.49 -0.42 -16.34
C HIS A 77 10.00 -0.14 -16.40
N PRO A 78 10.63 0.32 -15.30
CA PRO A 78 12.04 0.73 -15.30
C PRO A 78 12.98 -0.45 -15.58
N ASP A 79 12.72 -1.61 -14.98
CA ASP A 79 13.57 -2.81 -15.15
C ASP A 79 13.19 -3.75 -16.30
N LYS A 80 11.95 -3.63 -16.82
CA LYS A 80 11.37 -4.57 -17.78
C LYS A 80 10.69 -3.78 -18.92
N PRO A 81 11.45 -3.07 -19.76
CA PRO A 81 10.92 -2.07 -20.68
C PRO A 81 9.91 -2.61 -21.73
N GLU A 82 9.93 -3.91 -21.99
CA GLU A 82 9.00 -4.60 -22.90
C GLU A 82 7.72 -5.09 -22.20
N LYS A 83 7.67 -5.06 -20.86
CA LYS A 83 6.49 -5.45 -20.09
C LYS A 83 5.42 -4.37 -20.26
N ARG A 84 4.22 -4.79 -20.67
CA ARG A 84 3.03 -3.92 -20.62
C ARG A 84 2.78 -3.49 -19.18
N VAL A 85 2.73 -2.19 -18.95
CA VAL A 85 2.34 -1.62 -17.66
C VAL A 85 0.84 -1.37 -17.68
N TRP A 86 0.18 -1.77 -16.60
CA TRP A 86 -1.23 -1.50 -16.42
C TRP A 86 -1.44 -0.02 -16.05
N THR A 87 -2.40 0.63 -16.69
CA THR A 87 -2.64 2.08 -16.61
C THR A 87 -3.65 2.48 -15.53
N GLY A 88 -4.18 1.50 -14.79
CA GLY A 88 -5.26 1.69 -13.82
C GLY A 88 -6.59 1.10 -14.30
N ARG A 89 -7.62 1.25 -13.47
CA ARG A 89 -8.97 0.76 -13.75
C ARG A 89 -9.90 1.90 -14.08
N ALA A 90 -10.42 1.91 -15.31
CA ALA A 90 -11.43 2.87 -15.72
C ALA A 90 -12.62 2.89 -14.72
N PRO A 91 -13.09 4.07 -14.30
CA PRO A 91 -12.77 5.38 -14.89
C PRO A 91 -11.44 6.01 -14.43
N SER A 92 -10.79 5.49 -13.39
CA SER A 92 -9.53 6.04 -12.89
C SER A 92 -8.29 5.65 -13.70
N GLN A 93 -7.36 6.58 -13.87
CA GLN A 93 -6.07 6.34 -14.50
C GLN A 93 -4.91 6.66 -13.54
N PHE A 94 -3.87 5.82 -13.53
CA PHE A 94 -2.71 6.05 -12.68
C PHE A 94 -1.92 7.29 -13.10
N SER A 95 -1.49 8.09 -12.12
CA SER A 95 -0.67 9.27 -12.31
C SER A 95 0.52 9.23 -11.35
N GLY A 96 1.72 9.37 -11.90
CA GLY A 96 2.95 9.41 -11.09
C GLY A 96 3.14 10.72 -10.31
N ARG A 97 2.14 11.62 -10.31
CA ARG A 97 2.09 12.84 -9.51
C ARG A 97 1.18 12.72 -8.28
N ASN A 98 0.48 11.60 -8.13
CA ASN A 98 -0.58 11.41 -7.15
C ASN A 98 -0.04 10.86 -5.81
N TYR A 99 1.02 11.46 -5.29
CA TYR A 99 1.49 11.09 -3.96
C TYR A 99 2.18 12.27 -3.28
N ARG A 100 2.22 12.20 -1.95
CA ARG A 100 3.03 13.06 -1.08
C ARG A 100 3.82 12.21 -0.09
N LEU A 101 5.02 12.69 0.25
CA LEU A 101 5.70 12.31 1.48
C LEU A 101 5.51 13.46 2.47
N GLU A 102 4.77 13.19 3.53
CA GLU A 102 4.37 14.20 4.51
C GLU A 102 4.17 13.55 5.87
N ASP A 103 4.67 14.19 6.93
CA ASP A 103 4.55 13.74 8.32
C ASP A 103 4.99 12.28 8.55
N GLY A 104 6.07 11.86 7.90
CA GLY A 104 6.62 10.50 8.00
C GLY A 104 5.77 9.43 7.30
N LYS A 105 4.92 9.82 6.34
CA LYS A 105 4.01 8.91 5.63
C LYS A 105 4.11 9.05 4.13
N LEU A 106 3.87 7.94 3.44
CA LEU A 106 3.43 7.95 2.06
C LEU A 106 1.92 8.16 2.02
N LYS A 107 1.48 9.25 1.39
CA LYS A 107 0.08 9.51 1.09
C LYS A 107 -0.13 9.25 -0.40
N LEU A 108 -0.87 8.19 -0.74
CA LEU A 108 -1.31 7.92 -2.10
C LEU A 108 -2.62 8.65 -2.34
N GLU A 109 -2.70 9.39 -3.43
CA GLU A 109 -3.78 10.34 -3.66
C GLU A 109 -4.71 9.88 -4.74
N THR A 110 -6.00 9.97 -4.45
CA THR A 110 -7.03 9.99 -5.49
C THR A 110 -7.45 11.42 -5.72
N ARG A 111 -7.42 11.86 -6.98
CA ARG A 111 -7.72 13.25 -7.35
C ARG A 111 -8.88 13.33 -8.33
N TRP A 112 -9.74 14.32 -8.14
CA TRP A 112 -10.68 14.77 -9.15
C TRP A 112 -9.96 15.72 -10.12
N GLU A 113 -9.60 15.22 -11.29
CA GLU A 113 -8.72 15.88 -12.27
C GLU A 113 -9.27 15.74 -13.71
N PRO A 114 -10.40 16.40 -14.06
CA PRO A 114 -11.06 16.25 -15.37
C PRO A 114 -10.22 16.72 -16.56
N ASP A 115 -9.28 17.64 -16.34
CA ASP A 115 -8.38 18.16 -17.38
C ASP A 115 -7.12 17.30 -17.59
N PHE A 116 -6.99 16.18 -16.88
CA PHE A 116 -5.86 15.26 -17.04
C PHE A 116 -5.85 14.63 -18.46
N PRO A 117 -4.67 14.42 -19.06
CA PRO A 117 -4.54 13.77 -20.37
C PRO A 117 -4.81 12.25 -20.27
N PHE A 118 -6.06 11.89 -20.08
CA PHE A 118 -6.51 10.51 -20.03
C PHE A 118 -6.24 9.76 -21.34
N SER A 119 -6.09 8.44 -21.23
CA SER A 119 -6.07 7.56 -22.38
C SER A 119 -7.45 7.50 -23.03
N ASP A 120 -7.50 7.56 -24.37
CA ASP A 120 -8.74 7.37 -25.14
C ASP A 120 -9.28 5.91 -25.13
N GLU A 121 -8.64 5.01 -24.39
CA GLU A 121 -9.07 3.62 -24.29
C GLU A 121 -10.40 3.49 -23.53
N ILE A 122 -11.31 2.68 -24.08
CA ILE A 122 -12.54 2.28 -23.42
C ILE A 122 -12.34 0.86 -22.89
N ARG A 123 -12.47 0.67 -21.58
CA ARG A 123 -12.23 -0.61 -20.91
C ARG A 123 -13.53 -1.26 -20.46
N GLN A 124 -13.68 -2.54 -20.78
CA GLN A 124 -14.77 -3.37 -20.28
C GLN A 124 -14.43 -3.80 -18.84
N PRO A 125 -15.18 -3.37 -17.81
CA PRO A 125 -15.01 -3.88 -16.45
C PRO A 125 -15.49 -5.33 -16.35
N VAL A 126 -15.11 -6.00 -15.26
CA VAL A 126 -15.56 -7.37 -14.94
C VAL A 126 -17.09 -7.42 -14.82
N PHE A 127 -17.68 -6.36 -14.26
CA PHE A 127 -19.13 -6.18 -14.13
C PHE A 127 -19.53 -4.80 -14.64
N GLY A 128 -20.58 -4.73 -15.45
CA GLY A 128 -21.16 -3.47 -15.94
C GLY A 128 -20.80 -3.15 -17.39
N GLU A 129 -21.09 -1.92 -17.79
CA GLU A 129 -20.83 -1.39 -19.13
C GLU A 129 -19.37 -0.95 -19.29
N ALA A 130 -18.90 -0.84 -20.53
CA ALA A 130 -17.56 -0.36 -20.81
C ALA A 130 -17.41 1.11 -20.43
N LEU A 131 -16.28 1.47 -19.80
CA LEU A 131 -16.02 2.80 -19.26
C LEU A 131 -14.76 3.41 -19.88
N PRO A 132 -14.77 4.71 -20.21
CA PRO A 132 -13.56 5.45 -20.55
C PRO A 132 -12.74 5.72 -19.29
N TYR A 133 -11.47 6.13 -19.46
CA TYR A 133 -10.76 6.83 -18.40
C TYR A 133 -11.17 8.30 -18.40
N GLU A 134 -11.61 8.82 -17.25
CA GLU A 134 -12.06 10.20 -17.12
C GLU A 134 -12.14 10.64 -15.65
N ASN A 135 -12.02 11.95 -15.43
CA ASN A 135 -12.26 12.69 -14.19
C ASN A 135 -11.41 12.32 -12.96
N ILE A 136 -10.92 11.09 -12.83
CA ILE A 136 -10.28 10.61 -11.60
C ILE A 136 -8.89 10.08 -11.92
N THR A 137 -7.88 10.58 -11.21
CA THR A 137 -6.54 10.01 -11.23
C THR A 137 -6.21 9.36 -9.90
N THR A 138 -5.47 8.26 -9.92
CA THR A 138 -5.05 7.51 -8.73
C THR A 138 -3.55 7.27 -8.74
N ALA A 139 -2.97 6.80 -7.64
CA ALA A 139 -1.58 6.38 -7.59
C ALA A 139 -1.40 4.87 -7.61
N CYS A 140 -0.22 4.44 -8.05
CA CYS A 140 0.23 3.06 -7.98
C CYS A 140 1.76 3.01 -7.81
N PHE A 141 2.20 2.30 -6.79
CA PHE A 141 3.59 2.03 -6.45
C PHE A 141 3.82 0.53 -6.47
N ILE A 142 4.90 0.09 -7.12
CA ILE A 142 5.26 -1.32 -7.25
C ILE A 142 6.67 -1.53 -6.72
N SER A 143 6.90 -2.49 -5.82
CA SER A 143 8.26 -2.81 -5.36
C SER A 143 9.09 -3.32 -6.54
N ARG A 144 10.31 -2.81 -6.72
CA ARG A 144 11.21 -3.22 -7.81
C ARG A 144 11.89 -4.57 -7.57
N LYS A 145 12.00 -4.97 -6.29
CA LYS A 145 12.56 -6.26 -5.87
C LYS A 145 11.44 -7.17 -5.40
N GLU A 146 11.53 -8.43 -5.84
CA GLU A 146 10.66 -9.51 -5.41
C GLU A 146 11.26 -10.22 -4.19
N PHE A 147 10.39 -10.86 -3.41
CA PHE A 147 10.78 -11.75 -2.33
C PHE A 147 9.74 -12.87 -2.23
N LYS A 148 10.11 -13.97 -1.57
CA LYS A 148 9.25 -15.13 -1.38
C LYS A 148 9.21 -15.49 0.10
N TYR A 149 7.99 -15.67 0.61
CA TYR A 149 7.68 -15.99 1.99
C TYR A 149 8.22 -14.99 3.02
N GLY A 150 7.60 -14.97 4.19
CA GLY A 150 7.98 -14.08 5.28
C GLY A 150 6.80 -13.61 6.11
N TYR A 151 7.06 -12.56 6.89
CA TYR A 151 6.05 -11.74 7.52
C TYR A 151 6.04 -10.38 6.83
N ILE A 152 4.87 -9.96 6.36
CA ILE A 152 4.66 -8.70 5.66
C ILE A 152 3.71 -7.86 6.51
N GLU A 153 4.02 -6.59 6.73
CA GLU A 153 3.22 -5.70 7.56
C GLU A 153 3.07 -4.34 6.89
N ILE A 154 1.86 -3.80 6.93
CA ILE A 154 1.59 -2.41 6.57
C ILE A 154 0.84 -1.75 7.72
N LYS A 155 1.23 -0.52 8.05
CA LYS A 155 0.43 0.34 8.91
C LYS A 155 -0.17 1.46 8.08
N SER A 156 -1.49 1.46 7.94
CA SER A 156 -2.17 2.37 7.03
C SER A 156 -3.60 2.71 7.48
N LYS A 157 -4.12 3.79 6.89
CA LYS A 157 -5.50 4.28 7.02
C LYS A 157 -6.04 4.55 5.62
N ALA A 158 -7.16 3.90 5.26
CA ALA A 158 -7.73 3.98 3.92
C ALA A 158 -8.30 5.38 3.61
N ALA A 159 -8.39 5.70 2.32
CA ALA A 159 -9.11 6.89 1.86
C ALA A 159 -10.61 6.80 2.19
N ASP A 160 -11.17 7.85 2.82
CA ASP A 160 -12.59 7.92 3.20
C ASP A 160 -13.48 8.32 2.02
N ALA A 161 -13.49 7.49 0.98
CA ALA A 161 -14.28 7.69 -0.23
C ALA A 161 -14.66 6.35 -0.87
N GLN A 162 -15.48 6.38 -1.94
CA GLN A 162 -15.79 5.20 -2.76
C GLN A 162 -14.63 4.80 -3.67
N VAL A 163 -13.44 4.65 -3.07
CA VAL A 163 -12.17 4.36 -3.71
C VAL A 163 -11.53 3.22 -2.93
N THR A 164 -11.01 2.22 -3.64
CA THR A 164 -10.25 1.14 -3.00
C THR A 164 -8.91 1.70 -2.52
N SER A 165 -8.52 1.40 -1.30
CA SER A 165 -7.14 1.45 -0.81
C SER A 165 -6.61 0.03 -0.78
N ALA A 166 -5.65 -0.29 -1.63
CA ALA A 166 -5.22 -1.67 -1.82
C ALA A 166 -3.76 -1.88 -1.42
N PHE A 167 -3.54 -3.02 -0.77
CA PHE A 167 -2.24 -3.58 -0.48
C PHE A 167 -2.23 -5.01 -0.99
N TRP A 168 -1.44 -5.25 -2.03
CA TRP A 168 -1.49 -6.51 -2.76
C TRP A 168 -0.14 -6.81 -3.41
N SER A 169 -0.09 -7.84 -4.22
CA SER A 169 1.14 -8.25 -4.87
C SER A 169 0.90 -9.09 -6.12
N MET A 170 1.90 -9.09 -6.99
CA MET A 170 1.92 -9.91 -8.20
C MET A 170 3.17 -10.77 -8.23
N GLY A 171 3.00 -12.03 -8.61
CA GLY A 171 4.08 -12.98 -8.91
C GLY A 171 3.92 -13.57 -10.31
N GLU A 172 4.79 -14.50 -10.67
CA GLU A 172 4.61 -15.24 -11.92
C GLU A 172 3.31 -16.07 -11.87
N GLY A 173 2.33 -15.68 -12.67
CA GLY A 173 1.06 -16.41 -12.79
C GLY A 173 0.11 -16.28 -11.60
N ILE A 174 0.40 -15.40 -10.63
CA ILE A 174 -0.43 -15.20 -9.44
C ILE A 174 -0.63 -13.73 -9.09
N GLU A 175 -1.70 -13.49 -8.35
CA GLU A 175 -2.00 -12.25 -7.65
C GLU A 175 -2.36 -12.61 -6.20
N PHE A 176 -1.80 -11.88 -5.24
CA PHE A 176 -2.10 -12.08 -3.82
C PHE A 176 -2.47 -10.72 -3.23
N ASP A 177 -3.78 -10.55 -3.04
CA ASP A 177 -4.39 -9.36 -2.45
C ASP A 177 -4.36 -9.52 -0.93
N PHE A 178 -3.61 -8.69 -0.22
CA PHE A 178 -3.60 -8.68 1.24
C PHE A 178 -4.81 -7.93 1.79
N PHE A 179 -5.20 -6.83 1.14
CA PHE A 179 -6.55 -6.30 1.20
C PHE A 179 -6.87 -5.42 -0.01
N GLU A 180 -8.15 -5.37 -0.36
CA GLU A 180 -8.76 -4.37 -1.25
C GLU A 180 -9.88 -3.66 -0.46
N ALA A 181 -9.52 -2.64 0.33
CA ALA A 181 -10.39 -2.05 1.35
C ALA A 181 -11.04 -0.74 0.91
N TYR A 182 -12.20 -0.41 1.49
CA TYR A 182 -12.90 0.86 1.28
C TYR A 182 -12.95 1.66 2.58
N GLY A 183 -12.83 2.98 2.49
CA GLY A 183 -13.13 3.87 3.63
C GLY A 183 -14.59 4.31 3.67
N ASP A 184 -15.27 4.35 2.51
CA ASP A 184 -16.69 4.74 2.42
C ASP A 184 -17.50 3.78 1.52
N GLY A 185 -18.39 3.02 2.16
CA GLY A 185 -19.45 2.26 1.49
C GLY A 185 -20.77 3.01 1.58
N ARG A 186 -21.55 3.05 0.49
CA ARG A 186 -22.81 3.82 0.46
C ARG A 186 -24.06 2.97 0.30
N GLY A 187 -25.17 3.44 0.87
CA GLY A 187 -26.47 2.79 0.77
C GLY A 187 -26.45 1.35 1.27
N ASN A 188 -26.84 0.39 0.42
CA ASN A 188 -26.81 -1.04 0.76
C ASN A 188 -25.40 -1.66 0.78
N LYS A 189 -24.36 -0.87 0.49
CA LYS A 189 -22.94 -1.27 0.54
C LYS A 189 -22.18 -0.61 1.68
N SER A 190 -22.86 -0.02 2.67
CA SER A 190 -22.18 0.60 3.82
C SER A 190 -21.20 -0.34 4.50
N HIS A 191 -21.56 -1.62 4.64
CA HIS A 191 -20.69 -2.67 5.19
C HIS A 191 -19.32 -2.86 4.51
N LEU A 192 -19.06 -2.26 3.34
CA LEU A 192 -17.75 -2.33 2.70
C LEU A 192 -16.69 -1.54 3.46
N ASP A 193 -17.08 -0.51 4.21
CA ASP A 193 -16.14 0.33 4.96
C ASP A 193 -15.45 -0.41 6.12
N SER A 194 -16.00 -1.54 6.58
CA SER A 194 -15.44 -2.44 7.60
C SER A 194 -15.16 -3.85 7.09
N GLN A 195 -15.28 -4.10 5.78
CA GLN A 195 -15.07 -5.43 5.21
C GLN A 195 -13.61 -5.63 4.82
N LEU A 196 -12.89 -6.48 5.57
CA LEU A 196 -11.66 -7.06 5.08
C LEU A 196 -11.98 -8.01 3.91
N TRP A 197 -11.38 -7.76 2.76
CA TRP A 197 -11.44 -8.65 1.59
C TRP A 197 -10.02 -8.93 1.09
N TRP A 198 -9.62 -10.20 1.09
CA TRP A 198 -8.32 -10.64 0.60
C TRP A 198 -8.46 -11.92 -0.24
N SER A 199 -7.49 -12.16 -1.12
CA SER A 199 -7.53 -13.27 -2.09
C SER A 199 -6.17 -13.75 -2.54
N ILE A 200 -6.10 -15.03 -2.91
CA ILE A 200 -5.06 -15.58 -3.78
C ILE A 200 -5.71 -15.89 -5.11
N ARG A 201 -5.16 -15.41 -6.22
CA ARG A 201 -5.70 -15.62 -7.57
C ARG A 201 -4.68 -16.32 -8.46
N ASP A 202 -5.22 -17.20 -9.30
CA ASP A 202 -4.44 -18.00 -10.23
C ASP A 202 -4.67 -17.50 -11.67
N TRP A 203 -3.69 -16.78 -12.19
CA TRP A 203 -3.70 -16.30 -13.58
C TRP A 203 -3.34 -17.40 -14.59
N THR A 204 -2.71 -18.48 -14.14
CA THR A 204 -2.25 -19.59 -14.99
C THR A 204 -3.42 -20.51 -15.35
N ASN A 205 -4.16 -20.99 -14.35
CA ASN A 205 -5.20 -22.01 -14.54
C ASN A 205 -6.62 -21.43 -14.43
N LEU A 206 -6.80 -20.36 -13.66
CA LEU A 206 -8.13 -19.80 -13.36
C LEU A 206 -8.39 -18.44 -14.03
N LYS A 207 -7.48 -17.98 -14.90
CA LYS A 207 -7.59 -16.70 -15.63
C LYS A 207 -7.86 -15.51 -14.69
N GLY A 208 -7.22 -15.51 -13.52
CA GLY A 208 -7.33 -14.45 -12.52
C GLY A 208 -8.52 -14.59 -11.58
N GLN A 209 -9.31 -15.66 -11.68
CA GLN A 209 -10.27 -15.98 -10.64
C GLN A 209 -9.55 -16.40 -9.35
N PRO A 210 -10.08 -16.05 -8.16
CA PRO A 210 -9.48 -16.47 -6.90
C PRO A 210 -9.41 -17.99 -6.78
N SER A 211 -8.24 -18.53 -6.44
CA SER A 211 -8.10 -19.90 -5.93
C SER A 211 -8.42 -19.97 -4.45
N TYR A 212 -8.36 -18.85 -3.73
CA TYR A 212 -8.93 -18.65 -2.40
C TYR A 212 -9.36 -17.19 -2.21
N THR A 213 -10.47 -16.94 -1.53
CA THR A 213 -10.86 -15.60 -1.09
C THR A 213 -11.75 -15.67 0.13
N GLU A 214 -11.67 -14.66 0.99
CA GLU A 214 -12.61 -14.47 2.09
C GLU A 214 -12.97 -13.01 2.30
N ARG A 215 -14.13 -12.81 2.92
CA ARG A 215 -14.64 -11.50 3.33
C ARG A 215 -15.08 -11.59 4.78
N LYS A 216 -14.59 -10.69 5.62
CA LYS A 216 -14.94 -10.63 7.05
C LYS A 216 -15.14 -9.19 7.47
N ASP A 217 -16.11 -8.97 8.34
CA ASP A 217 -16.22 -7.70 9.06
C ASP A 217 -15.10 -7.64 10.09
N ILE A 218 -14.27 -6.60 10.01
CA ILE A 218 -13.13 -6.39 10.90
C ILE A 218 -13.52 -5.64 12.18
N GLY A 219 -14.73 -5.10 12.25
CA GLY A 219 -15.30 -4.45 13.43
C GLY A 219 -14.98 -2.95 13.57
N PHE A 220 -14.27 -2.37 12.60
CA PHE A 220 -13.99 -0.94 12.50
C PHE A 220 -13.95 -0.51 11.03
N ARG A 221 -14.10 0.79 10.76
CA ARG A 221 -13.95 1.34 9.41
C ARG A 221 -12.47 1.50 9.07
N PHE A 222 -12.06 1.12 7.86
CA PHE A 222 -10.67 1.26 7.41
C PHE A 222 -10.16 2.71 7.37
N ALA A 223 -11.07 3.69 7.33
CA ALA A 223 -10.75 5.12 7.26
C ALA A 223 -10.75 5.85 8.62
N ASP A 224 -11.21 5.21 9.70
CA ASP A 224 -11.36 5.90 11.00
C ASP A 224 -10.00 6.12 11.70
N ASP A 225 -9.07 5.16 11.61
CA ASP A 225 -7.76 5.23 12.24
C ASP A 225 -6.69 4.41 11.49
N PHE A 226 -5.43 4.57 11.87
CA PHE A 226 -4.34 3.72 11.41
C PHE A 226 -4.36 2.36 12.12
N HIS A 227 -4.34 1.30 11.34
CA HIS A 227 -4.25 -0.07 11.83
C HIS A 227 -3.06 -0.80 11.20
N VAL A 228 -2.59 -1.84 11.89
CA VAL A 228 -1.49 -2.69 11.43
C VAL A 228 -2.05 -3.99 10.84
N TYR A 229 -1.82 -4.21 9.55
CA TYR A 229 -2.24 -5.43 8.85
C TYR A 229 -1.01 -6.29 8.57
N GLY A 230 -0.96 -7.45 9.20
CA GLY A 230 0.17 -8.37 9.16
C GLY A 230 -0.16 -9.69 8.47
N ILE A 231 0.73 -10.19 7.61
CA ILE A 231 0.56 -11.40 6.81
C ILE A 231 1.80 -12.27 7.00
N GLU A 232 1.65 -13.34 7.77
CA GLU A 232 2.64 -14.42 7.82
C GLU A 232 2.32 -15.42 6.71
N TRP A 233 3.27 -15.59 5.80
CA TRP A 233 3.08 -16.35 4.56
C TRP A 233 4.27 -17.30 4.34
N ASP A 234 3.98 -18.59 4.22
CA ASP A 234 4.95 -19.63 3.90
C ASP A 234 4.32 -20.75 3.05
N GLU A 235 5.05 -21.84 2.81
CA GLU A 235 4.56 -22.98 2.03
C GLU A 235 3.35 -23.71 2.65
N THR A 236 3.11 -23.51 3.94
CA THR A 236 2.05 -24.18 4.69
C THR A 236 0.74 -23.39 4.69
N GLY A 237 0.79 -22.10 4.34
CA GLY A 237 -0.40 -21.26 4.25
C GLY A 237 -0.15 -19.80 4.65
N ILE A 238 -1.23 -19.17 5.13
CA ILE A 238 -1.28 -17.76 5.50
C ILE A 238 -1.90 -17.63 6.89
N LYS A 239 -1.29 -16.80 7.73
CA LYS A 239 -1.92 -16.28 8.95
C LYS A 239 -2.01 -14.76 8.82
N TYR A 240 -3.19 -14.25 9.09
CA TYR A 240 -3.50 -12.83 8.98
C TYR A 240 -3.68 -12.23 10.37
N TYR A 241 -3.03 -11.11 10.61
CA TYR A 241 -3.02 -10.37 11.86
C TYR A 241 -3.57 -8.97 11.65
N VAL A 242 -4.32 -8.49 12.63
CA VAL A 242 -4.83 -7.12 12.70
C VAL A 242 -4.42 -6.60 14.07
N ASP A 243 -3.69 -5.49 14.10
CA ASP A 243 -3.13 -4.90 15.32
C ASP A 243 -2.41 -5.93 16.21
N GLY A 244 -1.65 -6.82 15.56
CA GLY A 244 -0.80 -7.82 16.21
C GLY A 244 -1.54 -9.08 16.66
N GLU A 245 -2.87 -9.08 16.64
CA GLU A 245 -3.69 -10.23 17.00
C GLU A 245 -4.04 -11.06 15.76
N ARG A 246 -3.97 -12.39 15.89
CA ARG A 246 -4.37 -13.29 14.79
C ARG A 246 -5.88 -13.17 14.54
N PHE A 247 -6.25 -12.65 13.38
CA PHE A 247 -7.64 -12.44 12.98
C PHE A 247 -8.19 -13.62 12.15
N THR A 248 -7.40 -14.11 11.19
CA THR A 248 -7.82 -15.14 10.24
C THR A 248 -6.62 -15.85 9.63
N GLY A 249 -6.84 -16.75 8.67
CA GLY A 249 -5.81 -17.48 7.95
C GLY A 249 -6.36 -18.69 7.23
N VAL A 250 -5.52 -19.31 6.41
CA VAL A 250 -5.84 -20.51 5.66
C VAL A 250 -4.57 -21.35 5.51
N THR A 251 -4.68 -22.66 5.71
CA THR A 251 -3.61 -23.59 5.32
C THR A 251 -3.60 -23.82 3.81
N ALA A 252 -2.48 -24.28 3.25
CA ALA A 252 -2.40 -24.65 1.84
C ALA A 252 -3.46 -25.70 1.47
N GLU A 253 -3.68 -26.69 2.34
CA GLU A 253 -4.71 -27.72 2.16
C GLU A 253 -6.13 -27.15 2.13
N GLU A 254 -6.45 -26.22 3.05
CA GLU A 254 -7.77 -25.57 3.10
C GLU A 254 -8.00 -24.66 1.88
N ALA A 255 -6.99 -23.93 1.43
CA ALA A 255 -7.06 -23.13 0.20
C ALA A 255 -7.34 -24.02 -1.02
N THR A 256 -6.65 -25.15 -1.14
CA THR A 256 -6.87 -26.13 -2.20
C THR A 256 -8.26 -26.76 -2.12
N ALA A 257 -8.73 -27.13 -0.93
CA ALA A 257 -10.08 -27.64 -0.73
C ALA A 257 -11.15 -26.60 -1.09
N TRP A 258 -10.92 -25.33 -0.74
CA TRP A 258 -11.80 -24.23 -1.14
C TRP A 258 -11.84 -24.09 -2.67
N ALA A 259 -10.69 -24.13 -3.35
CA ALA A 259 -10.64 -24.00 -4.80
C ALA A 259 -11.44 -25.11 -5.49
N LYS A 260 -11.21 -26.38 -5.11
CA LYS A 260 -11.93 -27.54 -5.66
C LYS A 260 -13.44 -27.48 -5.43
N LYS A 261 -13.88 -26.86 -4.34
CA LYS A 261 -15.30 -26.68 -4.04
C LYS A 261 -15.94 -25.54 -4.85
N ASN A 262 -15.18 -24.51 -5.20
CA ASN A 262 -15.71 -23.25 -5.74
C ASN A 262 -15.33 -22.99 -7.20
N ARG A 263 -14.50 -23.84 -7.82
CA ARG A 263 -14.00 -23.71 -9.19
C ARG A 263 -14.14 -25.02 -9.94
N ASP A 264 -14.22 -24.91 -11.27
CA ASP A 264 -14.15 -26.06 -12.17
C ASP A 264 -12.67 -26.37 -12.44
N VAL A 265 -12.13 -27.30 -11.68
CA VAL A 265 -10.70 -27.66 -11.66
C VAL A 265 -10.53 -29.18 -11.59
N PRO A 266 -9.44 -29.74 -12.12
CA PRO A 266 -9.20 -31.18 -12.04
C PRO A 266 -8.88 -31.64 -10.60
N ASP A 267 -9.03 -32.94 -10.35
CA ASP A 267 -8.84 -33.53 -9.02
C ASP A 267 -7.41 -33.35 -8.47
N ASP A 268 -6.41 -33.21 -9.33
CA ASP A 268 -5.01 -32.98 -9.00
C ASP A 268 -4.62 -31.49 -8.88
N TYR A 269 -5.58 -30.57 -9.03
CA TYR A 269 -5.33 -29.14 -8.89
C TYR A 269 -4.87 -28.79 -7.47
N ASP A 270 -3.81 -27.98 -7.38
CA ASP A 270 -3.34 -27.36 -6.15
C ASP A 270 -3.74 -25.87 -6.15
N GLY A 271 -4.68 -25.52 -5.27
CA GLY A 271 -5.24 -24.17 -5.18
C GLY A 271 -4.38 -23.21 -4.37
N TYR A 272 -3.38 -23.70 -3.64
CA TYR A 272 -2.44 -22.85 -2.93
C TYR A 272 -1.30 -22.41 -3.86
N VAL A 273 -1.62 -21.46 -4.74
CA VAL A 273 -0.69 -20.98 -5.77
C VAL A 273 0.30 -19.92 -5.29
N ALA A 274 0.14 -19.38 -4.08
CA ALA A 274 1.02 -18.40 -3.46
C ALA A 274 2.37 -19.02 -3.05
N THR A 275 3.13 -19.51 -4.03
CA THR A 275 4.37 -20.27 -3.84
C THR A 275 5.53 -19.74 -4.68
N VAL A 276 5.37 -18.58 -5.31
CA VAL A 276 6.38 -17.90 -6.12
C VAL A 276 6.79 -16.57 -5.49
N PRO A 277 7.95 -15.98 -5.86
CA PRO A 277 8.27 -14.61 -5.46
C PRO A 277 7.22 -13.61 -5.93
N ILE A 278 7.02 -12.56 -5.14
CA ILE A 278 6.04 -11.49 -5.39
C ILE A 278 6.69 -10.12 -5.32
N ASN A 279 6.17 -9.18 -6.11
CA ASN A 279 6.39 -7.75 -5.97
C ASN A 279 5.18 -7.14 -5.26
N ILE A 280 5.40 -6.28 -4.26
CA ILE A 280 4.34 -5.56 -3.54
C ILE A 280 3.77 -4.45 -4.42
N TRP A 281 2.47 -4.22 -4.31
CA TRP A 281 1.73 -3.13 -4.92
C TRP A 281 0.98 -2.34 -3.84
N LEU A 282 1.04 -1.02 -3.96
CA LEU A 282 0.28 -0.05 -3.17
C LEU A 282 -0.44 0.86 -4.16
N ASP A 283 -1.76 0.83 -4.19
CA ASP A 283 -2.51 1.66 -5.13
C ASP A 283 -3.90 2.04 -4.64
N ASN A 284 -4.51 2.93 -5.42
CA ASN A 284 -5.92 3.25 -5.35
C ASN A 284 -6.61 2.90 -6.66
N GLU A 285 -7.82 2.37 -6.56
CA GLU A 285 -8.63 2.01 -7.72
C GLU A 285 -10.09 2.41 -7.53
N ILE A 286 -10.77 2.72 -8.63
CA ILE A 286 -12.22 2.79 -8.66
C ILE A 286 -12.77 1.44 -9.10
N PHE A 287 -13.56 0.78 -8.27
CA PHE A 287 -14.33 -0.40 -8.68
C PHE A 287 -15.75 0.05 -9.04
N PRO A 288 -16.12 0.10 -10.32
CA PRO A 288 -17.42 0.58 -10.76
C PRO A 288 -18.60 -0.15 -10.11
N TRP A 289 -18.40 -1.42 -9.74
CA TRP A 289 -19.41 -2.23 -9.09
C TRP A 289 -19.57 -1.96 -7.60
N HIS A 290 -18.72 -1.16 -6.96
CA HIS A 290 -18.85 -0.70 -5.57
C HIS A 290 -19.30 0.76 -5.47
N GLY A 291 -18.88 1.59 -6.42
CA GLY A 291 -19.30 2.99 -6.55
C GLY A 291 -18.31 3.74 -7.43
N ILE A 292 -18.72 4.90 -7.93
CA ILE A 292 -17.86 5.83 -8.65
C ILE A 292 -18.15 7.21 -8.09
N PRO A 293 -17.16 7.95 -7.57
CA PRO A 293 -17.34 9.36 -7.25
C PRO A 293 -17.84 10.13 -8.48
N GLU A 294 -18.96 10.84 -8.35
CA GLU A 294 -19.61 11.49 -9.51
C GLU A 294 -19.22 12.96 -9.72
N SER A 295 -18.53 13.55 -8.74
CA SER A 295 -18.08 14.94 -8.74
C SER A 295 -16.91 15.15 -7.77
N LYS A 296 -16.29 16.33 -7.81
CA LYS A 296 -15.29 16.75 -6.82
C LYS A 296 -15.87 16.71 -5.41
N GLU A 297 -17.06 17.27 -5.23
CA GLU A 297 -17.76 17.34 -3.96
C GLU A 297 -18.15 15.95 -3.43
N ASP A 298 -18.40 15.00 -4.33
CA ASP A 298 -18.71 13.62 -3.99
C ASP A 298 -17.46 12.81 -3.59
N LEU A 299 -16.33 13.06 -4.26
CA LEU A 299 -15.03 12.49 -3.87
C LEU A 299 -14.63 12.98 -2.47
N GLU A 300 -14.78 14.27 -2.20
CA GLU A 300 -14.41 14.92 -0.94
C GLU A 300 -15.52 14.90 0.12
N LEU A 301 -16.54 14.07 -0.06
CA LEU A 301 -17.73 14.04 0.82
C LEU A 301 -17.34 13.93 2.30
N ASN A 302 -16.35 13.09 2.61
CA ASN A 302 -15.86 12.83 3.96
C ASN A 302 -14.52 13.53 4.27
N SER A 303 -13.96 14.32 3.34
CA SER A 303 -12.70 15.04 3.59
C SER A 303 -12.83 15.99 4.80
N PRO A 304 -11.73 16.27 5.53
CA PRO A 304 -11.74 17.24 6.62
C PRO A 304 -12.24 18.62 6.18
N ALA A 305 -12.86 19.39 7.08
CA ALA A 305 -13.52 20.67 6.73
C ALA A 305 -12.60 21.74 6.09
N GLY A 306 -11.28 21.58 6.13
CA GLY A 306 -10.29 22.44 5.46
C GLY A 306 -9.76 21.91 4.12
N GLU A 307 -10.14 20.69 3.74
CA GLU A 307 -9.63 19.89 2.61
C GLU A 307 -10.80 19.40 1.74
N LYS A 308 -11.91 20.15 1.67
CA LYS A 308 -13.11 19.79 0.89
C LYS A 308 -13.19 20.45 -0.49
N GLU A 309 -12.10 21.04 -0.94
CA GLU A 309 -12.12 21.87 -2.15
C GLU A 309 -10.94 21.65 -3.10
N ASP A 310 -9.94 20.87 -2.70
CA ASP A 310 -8.75 20.63 -3.52
C ASP A 310 -8.91 19.42 -4.45
N GLY A 311 -9.98 18.65 -4.26
CA GLY A 311 -10.32 17.48 -5.05
C GLY A 311 -9.46 16.28 -4.71
N VAL A 312 -8.89 16.18 -3.50
CA VAL A 312 -7.96 15.13 -3.11
C VAL A 312 -8.47 14.32 -1.92
N VAL A 313 -8.30 13.01 -1.98
CA VAL A 313 -8.47 12.10 -0.84
C VAL A 313 -7.26 11.17 -0.71
N ASP A 314 -6.82 10.96 0.52
CA ASP A 314 -5.55 10.28 0.81
C ASP A 314 -5.76 8.87 1.36
N TYR A 315 -5.04 7.91 0.78
CA TYR A 315 -4.69 6.65 1.41
C TYR A 315 -3.33 6.79 2.08
N GLU A 316 -3.29 6.77 3.41
CA GLU A 316 -2.09 7.08 4.19
C GLU A 316 -1.38 5.81 4.69
N ILE A 317 -0.06 5.75 4.50
CA ILE A 317 0.77 4.61 4.85
C ILE A 317 1.98 5.10 5.66
N GLU A 318 2.08 4.68 6.91
CA GLU A 318 3.24 5.00 7.75
C GLU A 318 4.45 4.13 7.39
N TYR A 319 4.24 2.83 7.18
CA TYR A 319 5.32 1.94 6.78
C TYR A 319 4.80 0.71 6.04
N VAL A 320 5.69 0.12 5.24
CA VAL A 320 5.60 -1.26 4.75
C VAL A 320 6.85 -1.99 5.21
N ARG A 321 6.70 -3.07 5.97
CA ARG A 321 7.82 -3.83 6.52
C ARG A 321 7.71 -5.28 6.13
N VAL A 322 8.85 -5.88 5.85
CA VAL A 322 8.98 -7.29 5.49
C VAL A 322 10.10 -7.90 6.32
N TRP A 323 9.83 -9.08 6.87
CA TRP A 323 10.82 -9.92 7.50
C TRP A 323 10.81 -11.30 6.89
N GLN A 324 11.97 -11.94 6.85
CA GLN A 324 12.13 -13.30 6.34
C GLN A 324 12.90 -14.14 7.35
N LYS A 325 12.79 -15.46 7.26
CA LYS A 325 13.69 -16.36 8.00
C LYS A 325 15.08 -16.27 7.36
N ALA A 326 16.12 -16.46 8.18
CA ALA A 326 17.46 -16.65 7.64
C ALA A 326 17.47 -17.94 6.80
N ASN A 327 17.98 -17.83 5.56
CA ASN A 327 18.20 -18.98 4.67
C ASN A 327 19.29 -19.91 5.19
#